data_AF-A0A423JUB7-F1
#
_entry.id   AF-A0A423JUB7-F1
#
_cell.length_a   1.000
_cell.length_b   1.000
_cell.length_c   1.000
_cell.angle_alpha   90.00
_cell.angle_beta   90.00
_cell.angle_gamma   90.00
#
_symmetry.space_group_name_H-M   'P 1'
#
loop_
_entity.id
_entity.type
_entity.pdbx_description
1 polymer ?
#
loop_
_entity_poly.entity_id
_entity_poly.type
_entity_poly.pdbx_seq_one_letter_code
_entity_poly.pdbx_strand_id
1 'polypeptide(L)'
;MSELLNPTLFTRHNVHLHALLVENQVWLCAQDLGRLMGKHLDERMTRKLDTDQRQMMLVDVYGEAKERLMVSESGVYALLIYHYCPEYRLLREWLTHQVVPALRDARPSRMVERPTLSVLDWPSMSLCMLHWQDEPWIRLRDMPCVLADDPFHHHESWWRKASRVIRGF
;
A
#
# COMPACT_ATOMS: atom_id res chain seq x y z
N MET A 1 -12.86 6.22 -12.87
CA MET A 1 -13.86 6.72 -11.90
C MET A 1 -13.15 6.75 -10.57
N SER A 2 -13.00 7.91 -9.93
CA SER A 2 -12.31 8.01 -8.64
C SER A 2 -13.11 7.23 -7.60
N GLU A 3 -12.48 6.23 -6.99
CA GLU A 3 -13.11 5.46 -5.90
C GLU A 3 -13.34 6.37 -4.70
N LEU A 4 -14.51 6.26 -4.06
CA LEU A 4 -14.81 7.01 -2.86
C LEU A 4 -14.10 6.37 -1.67
N LEU A 5 -13.19 7.13 -1.05
CA LEU A 5 -12.38 6.64 0.06
C LEU A 5 -12.94 7.10 1.40
N ASN A 6 -13.05 6.16 2.35
CA ASN A 6 -13.47 6.42 3.72
C ASN A 6 -12.22 6.58 4.62
N PRO A 7 -11.90 7.80 5.07
CA PRO A 7 -10.74 8.05 5.90
C PRO A 7 -11.01 7.64 7.35
N THR A 8 -9.95 7.24 8.04
CA THR A 8 -9.92 7.10 9.49
C THR A 8 -9.73 8.47 10.13
N LEU A 9 -10.54 8.76 11.14
CA LEU A 9 -10.48 10.02 11.89
C LEU A 9 -9.60 9.87 13.13
N PHE A 10 -8.57 10.72 13.22
CA PHE A 10 -7.74 10.88 14.41
C PHE A 10 -8.03 12.23 15.06
N THR A 11 -7.85 12.32 16.39
CA THR A 11 -8.07 13.57 17.12
C THR A 11 -6.89 13.88 18.03
N ARG A 12 -6.41 15.13 17.98
CA ARG A 12 -5.35 15.65 18.83
C ARG A 12 -5.67 17.09 19.24
N HIS A 13 -5.74 17.36 20.53
CA HIS A 13 -6.06 18.70 21.08
C HIS A 13 -7.33 19.33 20.46
N ASN A 14 -8.41 18.56 20.34
CA ASN A 14 -9.67 18.96 19.69
C ASN A 14 -9.54 19.35 18.21
N VAL A 15 -8.42 19.02 17.57
CA VAL A 15 -8.24 19.13 16.13
C VAL A 15 -8.32 17.74 15.52
N HIS A 16 -9.12 17.63 14.46
CA HIS A 16 -9.34 16.41 13.72
C HIS A 16 -8.33 16.25 12.59
N LEU A 17 -7.99 15.00 12.28
CA LEU A 17 -7.13 14.61 11.19
C LEU A 17 -7.71 13.39 10.47
N HIS A 18 -8.15 13.60 9.23
CA HIS A 18 -8.53 12.52 8.34
C HIS A 18 -7.29 11.96 7.65
N ALA A 19 -7.13 10.64 7.77
CA ALA A 19 -6.04 9.94 7.12
C ALA A 19 -6.53 8.61 6.55
N LEU A 20 -5.89 8.16 5.48
CA LEU A 20 -6.24 6.96 4.74
C LEU A 20 -4.99 6.18 4.38
N LEU A 21 -5.16 4.87 4.25
CA LEU A 21 -4.11 3.96 3.80
C LEU A 21 -4.51 3.43 2.42
N VAL A 22 -3.78 3.81 1.39
CA VAL A 22 -4.01 3.39 0.00
C VAL A 22 -2.72 2.81 -0.54
N GLU A 23 -2.77 1.60 -1.10
CA GLU A 23 -1.59 0.91 -1.66
C GLU A 23 -0.39 0.87 -0.68
N ASN A 24 -0.68 0.64 0.60
CA ASN A 24 0.32 0.64 1.68
C ASN A 24 1.00 2.00 1.96
N GLN A 25 0.56 3.07 1.31
CA GLN A 25 0.98 4.44 1.55
C GLN A 25 -0.05 5.18 2.40
N VAL A 26 0.42 5.88 3.43
CA VAL A 26 -0.44 6.73 4.27
C VAL A 26 -0.60 8.08 3.60
N TRP A 27 -1.83 8.56 3.57
CA TRP A 27 -2.23 9.84 3.03
C TRP A 27 -3.04 10.62 4.07
N LEU A 28 -2.71 11.88 4.27
CA LEU A 28 -3.26 12.75 5.31
C LEU A 28 -3.90 13.98 4.68
N CYS A 29 -5.07 14.41 5.17
CA CYS A 29 -5.74 15.58 4.62
C CYS A 29 -4.90 16.84 4.86
N ALA A 30 -4.55 17.56 3.78
CA ALA A 30 -3.73 18.77 3.88
C ALA A 30 -4.40 19.85 4.74
N GLN A 31 -5.71 20.00 4.64
CA GLN A 31 -6.46 21.00 5.40
C GLN A 31 -6.37 20.76 6.91
N ASP A 32 -6.56 19.51 7.33
CA ASP A 32 -6.48 19.11 8.73
C ASP A 32 -5.04 19.20 9.26
N LEU A 33 -4.07 18.78 8.46
CA LEU A 33 -2.65 18.91 8.79
C LEU A 33 -2.27 20.37 9.01
N GLY A 34 -2.78 21.28 8.16
CA GLY A 34 -2.59 22.71 8.35
C GLY A 34 -3.11 23.20 9.71
N ARG A 35 -4.31 22.79 10.11
CA ARG A 35 -4.87 23.12 11.44
C ARG A 35 -4.00 22.60 12.57
N LEU A 36 -3.46 21.38 12.47
CA LEU A 36 -2.53 20.81 13.45
C LEU A 36 -1.18 21.55 13.51
N MET A 37 -0.74 22.10 12.39
CA MET A 37 0.44 22.95 12.28
C MET A 37 0.16 24.41 12.68
N GLY A 38 -1.10 24.80 12.89
CA GLY A 38 -1.48 26.21 13.08
C GLY A 38 -1.21 27.08 11.84
N LYS A 39 -1.19 26.48 10.64
CA LYS A 39 -0.90 27.16 9.37
C LYS A 39 -1.91 26.76 8.32
N HIS A 40 -2.29 27.70 7.45
CA HIS A 40 -3.03 27.34 6.25
C HIS A 40 -2.04 26.77 5.22
N LEU A 41 -2.17 25.49 4.85
CA LEU A 41 -1.33 24.89 3.81
C LEU A 41 -1.79 25.36 2.44
N ASP A 42 -1.34 26.56 2.07
CA ASP A 42 -1.61 27.15 0.76
C ASP A 42 -1.00 26.33 -0.37
N GLU A 43 -1.54 26.54 -1.58
CA GLU A 43 -1.05 25.92 -2.81
C GLU A 43 0.46 26.14 -3.01
N ARG A 44 0.99 27.30 -2.62
CA ARG A 44 2.42 27.60 -2.70
C ARG A 44 3.27 26.70 -1.80
N MET A 45 2.78 26.36 -0.60
CA MET A 45 3.49 25.46 0.31
C MET A 45 3.45 24.03 -0.20
N THR A 46 2.29 23.59 -0.69
CA THR A 46 2.11 22.22 -1.19
C THR A 46 2.78 22.01 -2.56
N ARG A 47 3.04 23.06 -3.34
CA ARG A 47 3.86 23.03 -4.57
C ARG A 47 5.34 22.74 -4.33
N LYS A 48 5.83 22.84 -3.09
CA LYS A 48 7.19 22.42 -2.74
C LYS A 48 7.34 20.91 -2.56
N LEU A 49 6.21 20.19 -2.50
CA LEU A 49 6.21 18.75 -2.40
C LEU A 49 6.32 18.13 -3.79
N ASP A 50 6.97 16.98 -3.83
CA ASP A 50 7.12 16.19 -5.04
C ASP A 50 5.76 15.65 -5.51
N THR A 51 5.69 15.21 -6.77
CA THR A 51 4.45 14.75 -7.38
C THR A 51 3.87 13.49 -6.72
N ASP A 52 4.71 12.66 -6.08
CA ASP A 52 4.31 11.49 -5.30
C ASP A 52 3.83 11.83 -3.87
N GLN A 53 4.13 13.05 -3.41
CA GLN A 53 3.86 13.47 -2.04
C GLN A 53 2.52 14.17 -1.86
N ARG A 54 1.84 14.50 -2.96
CA ARG A 54 0.55 15.19 -2.93
C ARG A 54 -0.37 14.66 -4.02
N GLN A 55 -1.63 14.47 -3.68
CA GLN A 55 -2.62 13.97 -4.63
C GLN A 55 -4.00 14.51 -4.30
N MET A 56 -4.78 14.85 -5.33
CA MET A 56 -6.21 15.09 -5.16
C MET A 56 -6.93 13.74 -5.11
N MET A 57 -7.65 13.49 -4.02
CA MET A 57 -8.36 12.23 -3.80
C MET A 57 -9.82 12.52 -3.46
N LEU A 58 -10.74 11.70 -3.94
CA LEU A 58 -12.16 11.78 -3.57
C LEU A 58 -12.34 11.10 -2.22
N VAL A 59 -12.52 11.90 -1.16
CA VAL A 59 -12.58 11.41 0.22
C VAL A 59 -13.92 11.80 0.84
N ASP A 60 -14.57 10.87 1.52
CA ASP A 60 -15.74 11.17 2.35
C ASP A 60 -15.28 11.70 3.71
N VAL A 61 -15.55 12.97 3.99
CA VAL A 61 -15.25 13.58 5.28
C VAL A 61 -16.54 14.17 5.82
N TYR A 62 -16.96 13.69 6.99
CA TYR A 62 -18.21 14.08 7.66
C TYR A 62 -19.48 13.88 6.81
N GLY A 63 -19.52 12.84 5.96
CA GLY A 63 -20.66 12.54 5.09
C GLY A 63 -20.68 13.38 3.80
N GLU A 64 -19.61 14.13 3.53
CA GLU A 64 -19.42 14.85 2.28
C GLU A 64 -18.24 14.29 1.48
N ALA A 65 -18.58 13.53 0.43
CA ALA A 65 -17.67 13.12 -0.62
C ALA A 65 -17.21 14.33 -1.45
N LYS A 66 -15.96 14.76 -1.24
CA LYS A 66 -15.36 15.87 -2.00
C LYS A 66 -13.92 15.56 -2.35
N GLU A 67 -13.45 16.09 -3.47
CA GLU A 67 -12.03 16.06 -3.81
C GLU A 67 -11.26 16.93 -2.83
N ARG A 68 -10.26 16.32 -2.16
CA ARG A 68 -9.42 16.98 -1.18
C ARG A 68 -7.97 16.72 -1.49
N LEU A 69 -7.13 17.72 -1.22
CA LEU A 69 -5.69 17.57 -1.30
C LEU A 69 -5.22 16.69 -0.15
N MET A 70 -4.65 15.55 -0.49
CA MET A 70 -4.04 14.61 0.43
C MET A 70 -2.52 14.69 0.28
N VAL A 71 -1.81 14.54 1.40
CA VAL A 71 -0.35 14.57 1.49
C VAL A 71 0.14 13.22 1.99
N SER A 72 1.12 12.64 1.33
CA SER A 72 1.70 11.37 1.75
C SER A 72 2.43 11.49 3.10
N GLU A 73 2.69 10.37 3.76
CA GLU A 73 3.55 10.34 4.95
C GLU A 73 4.90 11.04 4.73
N SER A 74 5.58 10.78 3.59
CA SER A 74 6.85 11.44 3.25
C SER A 74 6.68 12.96 3.06
N GLY A 75 5.61 13.38 2.39
CA GLY A 75 5.28 14.80 2.20
C GLY A 75 4.99 15.52 3.51
N VAL A 76 4.32 14.86 4.46
CA VAL A 76 4.07 15.43 5.78
C VAL A 76 5.37 15.69 6.52
N TYR A 77 6.30 14.72 6.54
CA TYR A 77 7.60 14.94 7.17
C TYR A 77 8.40 16.04 6.46
N ALA A 78 8.34 16.12 5.13
CA ALA A 78 8.95 17.21 4.38
C ALA A 78 8.39 18.59 4.79
N LEU A 79 7.07 18.72 4.93
CA LEU A 79 6.42 19.95 5.40
C LEU A 79 6.87 20.34 6.82
N LEU A 80 6.98 19.37 7.73
CA LEU A 80 7.44 19.64 9.11
C LEU A 80 8.89 20.13 9.14
N ILE A 81 9.74 19.67 8.21
CA ILE A 81 11.12 20.10 8.05
C ILE A 81 11.18 21.50 7.42
N TYR A 82 10.51 21.70 6.28
CA TYR A 82 10.48 22.98 5.57
C TYR A 82 9.92 24.13 6.41
N HIS A 83 9.01 23.82 7.33
CA HIS A 83 8.35 24.80 8.17
C HIS A 83 8.61 24.57 9.65
N TYR A 84 9.85 24.22 9.99
CA TYR A 84 10.26 23.88 11.36
C TYR A 84 9.69 24.79 12.44
N CYS A 85 9.11 24.17 13.46
CA CYS A 85 8.62 24.78 14.68
C CYS A 85 8.86 23.77 15.82
N PRO A 86 9.36 24.16 17.01
CA PRO A 86 9.64 23.21 18.10
C PRO A 86 8.43 22.34 18.50
N GLU A 87 7.24 22.92 18.43
CA GLU A 87 5.95 22.28 18.73
C GLU A 87 5.64 21.12 17.76
N TYR A 88 6.21 21.16 16.55
CA TYR A 88 6.02 20.12 15.55
C TYR A 88 6.77 18.84 15.89
N ARG A 89 7.70 18.87 16.86
CA ARG A 89 8.34 17.65 17.37
C ARG A 89 7.29 16.69 17.93
N LEU A 90 6.35 17.20 18.71
CA LEU A 90 5.25 16.42 19.29
C LEU A 90 4.24 15.99 18.23
N LEU A 91 4.01 16.83 17.21
CA LEU A 91 3.15 16.46 16.08
C LEU A 91 3.76 15.31 15.28
N ARG A 92 5.06 15.39 14.96
CA ARG A 92 5.80 14.33 14.29
C ARG A 92 5.75 13.03 15.10
N GLU A 93 6.06 13.08 16.40
CA GLU A 93 6.03 11.91 17.27
C GLU A 93 4.64 11.26 17.31
N TRP A 94 3.58 12.07 17.40
CA TRP A 94 2.21 11.57 17.35
C TRP A 94 1.87 10.91 16.00
N LEU A 95 2.28 11.52 14.89
CA LEU A 95 2.08 10.95 13.55
C LEU A 95 2.81 9.61 13.40
N THR A 96 4.10 9.58 13.75
CA THR A 96 4.97 8.41 13.57
C THR A 96 4.60 7.25 14.48
N HIS A 97 4.22 7.51 15.73
CA HIS A 97 4.03 6.45 16.73
C HIS A 97 2.57 6.09 16.97
N GLN A 98 1.61 6.92 16.55
CA GLN A 98 0.18 6.65 16.76
C GLN A 98 -0.58 6.55 15.45
N VAL A 99 -0.54 7.60 14.63
CA VAL A 99 -1.38 7.67 13.41
C VAL A 99 -0.97 6.64 12.37
N VAL A 100 0.32 6.63 11.98
CA VAL A 100 0.82 5.74 10.93
C VAL A 100 0.70 4.26 11.32
N PRO A 101 1.11 3.82 12.54
CA PRO A 101 0.91 2.44 12.96
C PRO A 101 -0.57 2.05 13.03
N ALA A 102 -1.42 2.90 13.62
CA ALA A 102 -2.85 2.61 13.72
C ALA A 102 -3.51 2.43 12.36
N LEU A 103 -3.15 3.23 11.35
CA LEU A 103 -3.63 3.05 9.98
C LEU A 103 -3.19 1.73 9.36
N ARG A 104 -1.91 1.37 9.55
CA ARG A 104 -1.35 0.12 9.03
C ARG A 104 -1.95 -1.12 9.71
N ASP A 105 -2.23 -1.04 11.01
CA ASP A 105 -2.82 -2.11 11.81
C ASP A 105 -4.33 -2.25 11.60
N ALA A 106 -5.04 -1.14 11.35
CA ALA A 106 -6.47 -1.14 11.06
C ALA A 106 -6.81 -1.76 9.70
N ARG A 107 -5.82 -1.96 8.82
CA ARG A 107 -5.99 -2.70 7.59
C ARG A 107 -6.50 -4.11 7.95
N PRO A 108 -7.71 -4.50 7.54
CA PRO A 108 -8.20 -5.84 7.83
C PRO A 108 -7.19 -6.84 7.26
N SER A 109 -6.82 -7.86 8.05
CA SER A 109 -5.87 -8.92 7.66
C SER A 109 -6.23 -9.62 6.35
N ARG A 110 -7.42 -9.37 5.78
CA ARG A 110 -7.87 -9.81 4.45
C ARG A 110 -7.32 -8.99 3.28
N MET A 111 -6.85 -7.77 3.50
CA MET A 111 -6.15 -6.96 2.50
C MET A 111 -4.64 -6.99 2.68
N VAL A 112 -4.12 -7.56 3.77
CA VAL A 112 -2.69 -7.84 3.82
C VAL A 112 -2.48 -8.99 2.86
N GLU A 113 -1.83 -8.71 1.74
CA GLU A 113 -1.10 -9.65 0.91
C GLU A 113 -0.01 -10.33 1.75
N ARG A 114 -0.37 -10.96 2.86
CA ARG A 114 0.55 -11.83 3.58
C ARG A 114 0.80 -12.97 2.62
N PRO A 115 2.06 -13.24 2.25
CA PRO A 115 2.37 -14.44 1.51
C PRO A 115 1.74 -15.61 2.24
N THR A 116 0.66 -16.15 1.67
CA THR A 116 -0.09 -17.23 2.30
C THR A 116 0.34 -18.50 1.61
N LEU A 117 0.91 -19.41 2.39
CA LEU A 117 1.25 -20.73 1.92
C LEU A 117 -0.01 -21.58 1.88
N SER A 118 -0.33 -22.10 0.70
CA SER A 118 -1.33 -23.13 0.46
C SER A 118 -0.65 -24.35 -0.17
N VAL A 119 -1.38 -25.47 -0.21
CA VAL A 119 -0.95 -26.67 -0.93
C VAL A 119 -1.91 -26.87 -2.10
N LEU A 120 -1.35 -27.04 -3.29
CA LEU A 120 -2.06 -27.37 -4.50
C LEU A 120 -2.02 -28.89 -4.68
N ASP A 121 -3.16 -29.54 -4.51
CA ASP A 121 -3.29 -30.99 -4.70
C ASP A 121 -3.55 -31.31 -6.18
N TRP A 122 -2.57 -31.97 -6.80
CA TRP A 122 -2.66 -32.52 -8.15
C TRP A 122 -2.86 -34.04 -8.09
N PRO A 123 -3.39 -34.66 -9.16
CA PRO A 123 -3.68 -36.10 -9.18
C PRO A 123 -2.48 -37.00 -8.81
N SER A 124 -1.26 -36.58 -9.15
CA SER A 124 -0.02 -37.33 -8.96
C SER A 124 0.95 -36.71 -7.93
N MET A 125 0.67 -35.51 -7.41
CA MET A 125 1.57 -34.79 -6.49
C MET A 125 0.88 -33.65 -5.73
N SER A 126 1.51 -33.16 -4.65
CA SER A 126 1.10 -31.93 -3.96
C SER A 126 2.22 -30.88 -4.02
N LEU A 127 1.89 -29.64 -4.39
CA LEU A 127 2.85 -28.55 -4.54
C LEU A 127 2.59 -27.43 -3.53
N CYS A 128 3.66 -26.87 -2.94
CA CYS A 128 3.54 -25.66 -2.15
C CYS A 128 3.27 -24.47 -3.06
N MET A 129 2.18 -23.74 -2.79
CA MET A 129 1.79 -22.53 -3.50
C MET A 129 1.85 -21.34 -2.55
N LEU A 130 2.39 -20.23 -3.02
CA LEU A 130 2.43 -18.96 -2.34
C LEU A 130 1.41 -18.03 -2.99
N HIS A 131 0.41 -17.59 -2.24
CA HIS A 131 -0.48 -16.54 -2.71
C HIS A 131 0.11 -15.17 -2.37
N TRP A 132 0.37 -14.36 -3.40
CA TRP A 132 0.81 -12.98 -3.27
C TRP A 132 0.03 -12.11 -4.26
N GLN A 133 -0.61 -11.04 -3.77
CA GLN A 133 -1.47 -10.15 -4.58
C GLN A 133 -2.58 -10.89 -5.33
N ASP A 134 -3.18 -11.90 -4.69
CA ASP A 134 -4.17 -12.81 -5.30
C ASP A 134 -3.64 -13.64 -6.50
N GLU A 135 -2.34 -13.59 -6.77
CA GLU A 135 -1.69 -14.46 -7.76
C GLU A 135 -1.07 -15.71 -7.10
N PRO A 136 -1.24 -16.91 -7.68
CA PRO A 136 -0.60 -18.13 -7.22
C PRO A 136 0.82 -18.27 -7.77
N TRP A 137 1.79 -18.32 -6.86
CA TRP A 137 3.20 -18.53 -7.17
C TRP A 137 3.62 -19.94 -6.75
N ILE A 138 4.22 -20.69 -7.65
CA ILE A 138 4.90 -21.97 -7.34
C ILE A 138 6.40 -21.80 -7.50
N ARG A 139 7.20 -22.60 -6.81
CA ARG A 139 8.66 -22.54 -6.99
C ARG A 139 9.01 -22.93 -8.41
N LEU A 140 9.91 -22.17 -9.06
CA LEU A 140 10.34 -22.46 -10.43
C LEU A 140 10.87 -23.90 -10.61
N ARG A 141 11.50 -24.47 -9.58
CA ARG A 141 12.01 -25.86 -9.60
C ARG A 141 10.90 -26.91 -9.68
N ASP A 142 9.68 -26.57 -9.25
CA ASP A 142 8.52 -27.45 -9.23
C ASP A 142 7.72 -27.33 -10.55
N MET A 143 8.00 -26.32 -11.39
CA MET A 143 7.35 -26.08 -12.69
C MET A 143 7.51 -27.23 -13.71
N PRO A 144 8.66 -27.94 -13.82
CA PRO A 144 8.79 -29.08 -14.72
C PRO A 144 7.83 -30.24 -14.38
N CYS A 145 7.44 -30.38 -13.11
CA CYS A 145 6.50 -31.40 -12.65
C CYS A 145 5.07 -31.07 -13.10
N VAL A 146 4.69 -29.79 -13.07
CA VAL A 146 3.39 -29.31 -13.58
C VAL A 146 3.25 -29.51 -15.09
N LEU A 147 4.32 -29.25 -15.85
CA LEU A 147 4.31 -29.42 -17.32
C LEU A 147 4.49 -30.86 -17.78
N ALA A 148 4.94 -31.76 -16.92
CA ALA A 148 5.15 -33.17 -17.28
C ALA A 148 3.82 -33.95 -17.34
N ASP A 149 2.85 -33.58 -16.51
CA ASP A 149 1.52 -34.19 -16.38
C ASP A 149 0.40 -33.32 -16.99
N ASP A 150 0.72 -32.54 -18.04
CA ASP A 150 -0.24 -31.64 -18.69
C ASP A 150 -1.41 -32.44 -19.32
N PRO A 151 -2.65 -32.36 -18.79
CA PRO A 151 -3.80 -33.05 -19.36
C PRO A 151 -4.29 -32.39 -20.66
N PHE A 152 -3.81 -31.17 -20.97
CA PHE A 152 -4.33 -30.33 -22.04
C PHE A 152 -3.49 -30.37 -23.32
N HIS A 153 -2.27 -30.91 -23.30
CA HIS A 153 -1.40 -30.94 -24.48
C HIS A 153 -0.66 -32.28 -24.69
N HIS A 154 -1.14 -33.04 -25.69
CA HIS A 154 -0.47 -34.24 -26.22
C HIS A 154 0.71 -33.95 -27.17
N HIS A 155 1.19 -32.71 -27.28
CA HIS A 155 2.29 -32.36 -28.19
C HIS A 155 3.57 -32.07 -27.43
N GLU A 156 4.70 -32.67 -27.86
CA GLU A 156 5.99 -32.53 -27.19
C GLU A 156 6.37 -31.06 -26.99
N SER A 157 6.43 -30.69 -25.72
CA SER A 157 6.70 -29.36 -25.21
C SER A 157 8.15 -28.94 -25.48
N TRP A 158 8.32 -27.83 -26.21
CA TRP A 158 9.59 -27.13 -26.43
C TRP A 158 10.40 -26.87 -25.15
N TRP A 159 9.76 -26.85 -23.98
CA TRP A 159 10.39 -26.74 -22.67
C TRP A 159 11.26 -27.96 -22.27
N ARG A 160 11.01 -29.16 -22.81
CA ARG A 160 11.92 -30.31 -22.64
C ARG A 160 13.28 -30.07 -23.31
N LYS A 161 13.33 -29.25 -24.36
CA LYS A 161 14.61 -28.86 -25.00
C LYS A 161 15.29 -27.74 -24.20
N ALA A 162 14.54 -26.78 -23.69
CA ALA A 162 15.08 -25.68 -22.87
C ALA A 162 15.62 -26.16 -21.51
N SER A 163 14.97 -27.10 -20.84
CA SER A 163 15.42 -27.64 -19.54
C SER A 163 16.74 -28.42 -19.61
N ARG A 164 17.11 -28.98 -20.77
CA ARG A 164 18.44 -29.59 -20.96
C ARG A 164 19.57 -28.57 -20.97
N VAL A 165 19.28 -27.33 -21.38
CA VAL A 165 20.26 -26.24 -21.40
C VAL A 165 20.56 -25.75 -19.98
N ILE A 166 19.60 -25.89 -19.05
CA ILE A 166 19.73 -25.42 -17.66
C ILE A 166 20.40 -26.47 -16.75
N ARG A 167 20.40 -27.77 -17.13
CA ARG A 167 21.15 -28.83 -16.40
C ARG A 167 22.64 -28.95 -16.80
N GLY A 168 23.14 -28.02 -17.62
CA GLY A 168 24.52 -28.03 -18.13
C GLY A 168 25.51 -27.10 -17.40
N PHE A 169 25.12 -26.45 -16.30
CA PHE A 169 26.00 -25.64 -15.45
C PHE A 169 25.79 -25.97 -13.98
#